data_AF-A0A968UZI1-F1
#
_entry.id   AF-A0A968UZI1-F1
#
_cell.length_a   1.000
_cell.length_b   1.000
_cell.length_c   1.000
_cell.angle_alpha   90.00
_cell.angle_beta   90.00
_cell.angle_gamma   90.00
#
_symmetry.space_group_name_H-M   'P 1'
#
loop_
_entity.id
_entity.type
_entity.pdbx_description
1 polymer ?
#
loop_
_entity_poly.entity_id
_entity_poly.type
_entity_poly.pdbx_seq_one_letter_code
_entity_poly.pdbx_strand_id
1 'polypeptide(L)'
;MKNFLYDFFVWCAGSDRAVLDQCGQSEHIKHAGYGGLVIVPALLGACSMTYALSTLTTSPLIYVGGGVLWSVVVLMFDRFILSTFRKSEVWWKDVLSITFFTRLLFAVGIGFIVSHPLVLLVFDDSLEQELTTMRIESENELRNAYQSKLDTIRQREDTLVSQVNEKVEYRQCLERLLLFEMSGKDTTLACGTSSGIKKYGPRATEIKEEIVGINKDITMLREQNAIISTKNQQELTQLLADRDKKLAEFTFSTNYLAREIALQRLESRPPSGKVVLQTKWFLILFFIFVDILPVTFKVVTKYGEYDRRLAKEDEVIIQFTHAHEREQHEKVRKSYIDHLATHRIHQIESNIRDTDGEDYDALLKKIKPYLQ
;
A
#
# COMPACT_ATOMS: atom_id res chain seq x y z
N MET A 1 16.56 -35.84 29.46
CA MET A 1 16.76 -35.21 28.14
C MET A 1 16.25 -33.78 28.25
N LYS A 2 17.13 -32.78 28.15
CA LYS A 2 16.67 -31.39 28.02
C LYS A 2 15.89 -31.30 26.71
N ASN A 3 14.62 -30.90 26.78
CA ASN A 3 13.77 -30.83 25.61
C ASN A 3 14.25 -29.66 24.74
N PHE A 4 14.82 -29.94 23.56
CA PHE A 4 15.30 -28.92 22.62
C PHE A 4 14.25 -27.81 22.37
N LEU A 5 12.97 -28.18 22.25
CA LEU A 5 11.86 -27.25 22.11
C LEU A 5 11.71 -26.30 23.30
N TYR A 6 11.92 -26.82 24.51
CA TYR A 6 11.87 -26.03 25.73
C TYR A 6 13.02 -25.01 25.77
N ASP A 7 14.24 -25.44 25.44
CA ASP A 7 15.41 -24.56 25.38
C ASP A 7 15.28 -23.48 24.29
N PHE A 8 14.60 -23.80 23.19
CA PHE A 8 14.22 -22.86 22.14
C PHE A 8 13.20 -21.82 22.64
N PHE A 9 12.12 -22.24 23.30
CA PHE A 9 11.14 -21.30 23.86
C PHE A 9 11.77 -20.38 24.90
N VAL A 10 12.60 -20.88 25.80
CA VAL A 10 13.32 -20.03 26.77
C VAL A 10 14.25 -19.03 26.05
N TRP A 11 14.87 -19.44 24.95
CA TRP A 11 15.68 -18.53 24.12
C TRP A 11 14.85 -17.44 23.43
N CYS A 12 13.66 -17.79 22.92
CA CYS A 12 12.70 -16.84 22.35
C CYS A 12 12.23 -15.81 23.39
N ALA A 13 12.08 -16.23 24.65
CA ALA A 13 11.71 -15.35 25.75
C ALA A 13 12.79 -14.32 26.13
N GLY A 14 14.01 -14.45 25.59
CA GLY A 14 15.13 -13.55 25.87
C GLY A 14 15.60 -13.59 27.32
N SER A 15 15.40 -14.72 28.01
CA SER A 15 15.71 -14.87 29.43
C SER A 15 17.14 -15.36 29.65
N ASP A 16 17.80 -14.88 30.71
CA ASP A 16 19.14 -15.32 31.08
C ASP A 16 19.07 -16.75 31.63
N ARG A 17 19.73 -17.68 30.92
CA ARG A 17 19.74 -19.10 31.28
C ARG A 17 20.51 -19.36 32.57
N ALA A 18 21.59 -18.62 32.83
CA ALA A 18 22.41 -18.82 34.03
C ALA A 18 21.64 -18.45 35.30
N VAL A 19 20.79 -17.42 35.22
CA VAL A 19 19.89 -17.02 36.30
C VAL A 19 18.69 -17.97 36.39
N LEU A 20 18.10 -18.34 35.25
CA LEU A 20 16.92 -19.20 35.21
C LEU A 20 17.21 -20.60 35.74
N ASP A 21 18.36 -21.21 35.41
CA ASP A 21 18.76 -22.55 35.86
C ASP A 21 18.92 -22.66 37.39
N GLN A 22 19.00 -21.53 38.10
CA GLN A 22 19.04 -21.50 39.57
C GLN A 22 17.66 -21.33 40.22
N CYS A 23 16.60 -21.17 39.42
CA CYS A 23 15.23 -20.92 39.88
C CYS A 23 14.41 -22.21 39.92
N GLY A 24 13.28 -22.17 40.62
CA GLY A 24 12.33 -23.29 40.62
C GLY A 24 11.66 -23.57 39.25
N GLN A 25 11.16 -24.79 39.06
CA GLN A 25 10.51 -25.23 37.81
C GLN A 25 9.32 -24.36 37.36
N SER A 26 8.66 -23.66 38.30
CA SER A 26 7.58 -22.72 37.97
C SER A 26 8.06 -21.53 37.14
N GLU A 27 9.28 -21.03 37.38
CA GLU A 27 9.87 -19.93 36.61
C GLU A 27 10.25 -20.41 35.21
N HIS A 28 10.81 -21.61 35.11
CA HIS A 28 11.10 -22.29 33.86
C HIS A 28 9.86 -22.35 32.93
N ILE A 29 8.73 -22.85 33.45
CA ILE A 29 7.46 -22.93 32.69
C ILE A 29 6.96 -21.53 32.29
N LYS A 30 7.04 -20.55 33.20
CA LYS A 30 6.63 -19.15 32.96
C LYS A 30 7.41 -18.54 31.80
N HIS A 31 8.73 -18.68 31.80
CA HIS A 31 9.62 -18.12 30.79
C HIS A 31 9.51 -18.84 29.45
N ALA A 32 9.37 -20.17 29.42
CA ALA A 32 9.03 -20.90 28.20
C ALA A 32 7.68 -20.45 27.60
N GLY A 33 6.69 -20.15 28.46
CA GLY A 33 5.40 -19.58 28.04
C GLY A 33 5.53 -18.24 27.31
N TYR A 34 6.35 -17.32 27.83
CA TYR A 34 6.59 -16.04 27.13
C TYR A 34 7.22 -16.24 25.75
N GLY A 35 8.16 -17.16 25.63
CA GLY A 35 8.78 -17.47 24.34
C GLY A 35 7.82 -18.11 23.35
N GLY A 36 6.88 -18.92 23.84
CA GLY A 36 5.77 -19.45 23.04
C GLY A 36 4.88 -18.35 22.47
N LEU A 37 4.59 -17.30 23.26
CA LEU A 37 3.78 -16.16 22.80
C LEU A 37 4.46 -15.36 21.68
N VAL A 38 5.79 -15.27 21.65
CA VAL A 38 6.56 -14.58 20.59
C VAL A 38 6.48 -15.29 19.24
N ILE A 39 6.27 -16.60 19.24
CA ILE A 39 6.24 -17.38 17.99
C ILE A 39 4.94 -17.13 17.21
N VAL A 40 3.85 -16.80 17.90
CA VAL A 40 2.55 -16.59 17.24
C VAL A 40 2.59 -15.39 16.27
N PRO A 41 3.01 -14.17 16.67
CA PRO A 41 3.18 -13.05 15.73
C PRO A 41 4.16 -13.36 14.60
N ALA A 42 5.22 -14.10 14.87
CA ALA A 42 6.19 -14.48 13.84
C ALA A 42 5.64 -15.42 12.76
N LEU A 43 4.82 -16.39 13.15
CA LEU A 43 4.15 -17.29 12.20
C LEU A 43 3.10 -16.54 11.39
N LEU A 44 2.32 -15.67 12.04
CA LEU A 44 1.34 -14.84 11.36
C LEU A 44 2.00 -13.85 10.39
N GLY A 45 3.13 -13.26 10.80
CA GLY A 45 3.97 -12.44 9.94
C GLY A 45 4.50 -13.21 8.73
N ALA A 46 4.92 -14.47 8.93
CA ALA A 46 5.36 -15.34 7.83
C ALA A 46 4.24 -15.52 6.80
N CYS A 47 3.06 -15.94 7.25
CA CYS A 47 1.89 -16.11 6.37
C CYS A 47 1.50 -14.81 5.67
N SER A 48 1.50 -13.69 6.40
CA SER A 48 1.20 -12.35 5.88
C SER A 48 2.13 -11.95 4.74
N MET A 49 3.45 -12.03 4.96
CA MET A 49 4.44 -11.64 3.96
C MET A 49 4.49 -12.62 2.78
N THR A 50 4.34 -13.92 3.04
CA THR A 50 4.23 -14.92 1.97
C THR A 50 3.06 -14.60 1.04
N TYR A 51 1.89 -14.28 1.58
CA TYR A 51 0.73 -13.88 0.78
C TYR A 51 0.98 -12.55 0.06
N ALA A 52 1.50 -11.54 0.74
CA ALA A 52 1.79 -10.24 0.13
C ALA A 52 2.69 -10.40 -1.11
N LEU A 53 3.78 -11.18 -0.97
CA LEU A 53 4.71 -11.43 -2.07
C LEU A 53 4.11 -12.32 -3.16
N SER A 54 3.24 -13.27 -2.85
CA SER A 54 2.57 -14.08 -3.87
C SER A 54 1.66 -13.25 -4.79
N THR A 55 1.22 -12.07 -4.35
CA THR A 55 0.50 -11.12 -5.23
C THR A 55 1.40 -10.29 -6.15
N LEU A 56 2.72 -10.30 -5.93
CA LEU A 56 3.69 -9.51 -6.69
C LEU A 56 4.55 -10.36 -7.62
N THR A 57 4.78 -11.62 -7.26
CA THR A 57 5.61 -12.55 -8.03
C THR A 57 4.99 -13.94 -8.06
N THR A 58 5.19 -14.63 -9.18
CA THR A 58 4.76 -16.03 -9.38
C THR A 58 5.77 -17.05 -8.88
N SER A 59 6.99 -16.62 -8.50
CA SER A 59 8.08 -17.52 -8.10
C SER A 59 7.93 -18.00 -6.66
N PRO A 60 7.73 -19.33 -6.41
CA PRO A 60 7.57 -19.87 -5.07
C PRO A 60 8.74 -19.62 -4.13
N LEU A 61 9.95 -19.63 -4.68
CA LEU A 61 11.16 -19.41 -3.90
C LEU A 61 11.20 -18.00 -3.30
N ILE A 62 10.68 -17.00 -4.03
CA ILE A 62 10.70 -15.60 -3.58
C ILE A 62 9.66 -15.38 -2.48
N TYR A 63 8.40 -15.79 -2.69
CA TYR A 63 7.36 -15.52 -1.70
C TYR A 63 7.47 -16.39 -0.44
N VAL A 64 7.91 -17.65 -0.56
CA VAL A 64 8.19 -18.50 0.62
C VAL A 64 9.45 -18.00 1.34
N GLY A 65 10.52 -17.72 0.59
CA GLY A 65 11.78 -17.22 1.16
C GLY A 65 11.60 -15.88 1.87
N GLY A 66 10.83 -14.96 1.28
CA GLY A 66 10.50 -13.68 1.88
C GLY A 66 9.65 -13.80 3.15
N GLY A 67 8.70 -14.74 3.19
CA GLY A 67 7.94 -15.05 4.41
C GLY A 67 8.81 -15.59 5.54
N VAL A 68 9.72 -16.52 5.25
CA VAL A 68 10.68 -17.05 6.24
C VAL A 68 11.59 -15.94 6.76
N LEU A 69 12.15 -15.13 5.85
CA LEU A 69 13.01 -14.01 6.23
C LEU A 69 12.27 -13.00 7.12
N TRP A 70 11.02 -12.68 6.76
CA TRP A 70 10.19 -11.78 7.56
C TRP A 70 9.81 -12.38 8.92
N SER A 71 9.54 -13.68 8.99
CA SER A 71 9.29 -14.38 10.27
C SER A 71 10.48 -14.26 11.21
N VAL A 72 11.71 -14.42 10.69
CA VAL A 72 12.94 -14.22 11.46
C VAL A 72 13.06 -12.77 11.95
N VAL A 73 12.73 -11.79 11.11
CA VAL A 73 12.71 -10.37 11.50
C VAL A 73 11.74 -10.15 12.66
N VAL A 74 10.49 -10.61 12.56
CA VAL A 74 9.49 -10.46 13.63
C VAL A 74 9.95 -11.15 14.92
N LEU A 75 10.46 -12.39 14.84
CA LEU A 75 11.03 -13.10 15.99
C LEU A 75 12.16 -12.30 16.65
N MET A 76 13.05 -11.70 15.86
CA MET A 76 14.17 -10.92 16.39
C MET A 76 13.69 -9.66 17.11
N PHE A 77 12.73 -8.94 16.53
CA PHE A 77 12.17 -7.73 17.15
C PHE A 77 11.42 -8.07 18.44
N ASP A 78 10.52 -9.05 18.43
CA ASP A 78 9.76 -9.43 19.61
C ASP A 78 10.65 -10.01 20.72
N ARG A 79 11.66 -10.81 20.36
CA ARG A 79 12.68 -11.29 21.31
C ARG A 79 13.48 -10.15 21.92
N PHE A 80 13.95 -9.20 21.10
CA PHE A 80 14.70 -8.04 21.58
C PHE A 80 13.90 -7.26 22.62
N ILE A 81 12.61 -7.07 22.33
CA ILE A 81 11.72 -6.32 23.21
C ILE A 81 11.45 -7.08 24.51
N LEU A 82 11.18 -8.38 24.46
CA LEU A 82 11.04 -9.16 25.68
C LEU A 82 12.33 -9.15 26.50
N SER A 83 13.50 -9.23 25.86
CA SER A 83 14.79 -9.28 26.57
C SER A 83 15.12 -7.98 27.32
N THR A 84 14.68 -6.84 26.81
CA THR A 84 14.97 -5.52 27.39
C THR A 84 13.99 -5.10 28.49
N PHE A 85 12.88 -5.83 28.65
CA PHE A 85 11.90 -5.55 29.68
C PHE A 85 12.38 -6.03 31.07
N ARG A 86 12.70 -5.07 31.95
CA ARG A 86 13.01 -5.29 33.36
C ARG A 86 11.79 -5.02 34.23
N LYS A 87 11.42 -5.99 35.05
CA LYS A 87 10.29 -5.88 35.98
C LYS A 87 10.64 -5.10 37.24
N SER A 88 9.71 -4.27 37.70
CA SER A 88 9.73 -3.68 39.03
C SER A 88 8.88 -4.50 40.01
N GLU A 89 9.09 -4.31 41.31
CA GLU A 89 8.25 -4.92 42.34
C GLU A 89 6.80 -4.39 42.33
N VAL A 90 6.58 -3.19 41.77
CA VAL A 90 5.27 -2.54 41.68
C VAL A 90 4.77 -2.51 40.24
N TRP A 91 3.79 -3.36 39.92
CA TRP A 91 3.27 -3.54 38.56
C TRP A 91 2.72 -2.26 37.89
N TRP A 92 2.17 -1.31 38.65
CA TRP A 92 1.71 -0.02 38.09
C TRP A 92 2.87 0.83 37.55
N LYS A 93 4.06 0.74 38.14
CA LYS A 93 5.26 1.45 37.65
C LYS A 93 5.74 0.85 36.33
N ASP A 94 5.51 -0.45 36.12
CA ASP A 94 5.84 -1.13 34.88
C ASP A 94 4.88 -0.72 33.74
N VAL A 95 3.58 -0.56 34.04
CA VAL A 95 2.57 -0.08 33.07
C VAL A 95 2.76 1.41 32.73
N LEU A 96 3.13 2.24 33.72
CA LEU A 96 3.43 3.67 33.54
C LEU A 96 4.85 3.93 33.03
N SER A 97 5.67 2.88 32.84
CA SER A 97 7.02 3.03 32.33
C SER A 97 6.99 3.50 30.88
N ILE A 98 7.87 4.45 30.56
CA ILE A 98 8.09 4.95 29.20
C ILE A 98 8.37 3.79 28.23
N THR A 99 9.02 2.73 28.70
CA THR A 99 9.34 1.52 27.92
C THR A 99 8.10 0.73 27.50
N PHE A 100 7.05 0.69 28.33
CA PHE A 100 5.81 -0.02 27.98
C PHE A 100 5.01 0.75 26.93
N PHE A 101 4.92 2.08 27.07
CA PHE A 101 4.20 2.91 26.11
C PHE A 101 4.88 2.96 24.73
N THR A 102 6.21 3.13 24.68
CA THR A 102 6.95 3.08 23.42
C THR A 102 6.78 1.73 22.75
N ARG A 103 6.72 0.63 23.51
CA ARG A 103 6.42 -0.70 22.98
C ARG A 103 4.99 -0.80 22.45
N LEU A 104 3.99 -0.33 23.18
CA LEU A 104 2.61 -0.35 22.70
C LEU A 104 2.50 0.33 21.33
N LEU A 105 3.19 1.46 21.14
CA LEU A 105 3.24 2.17 19.87
C LEU A 105 3.85 1.31 18.74
N PHE A 106 5.00 0.67 18.98
CA PHE A 106 5.62 -0.21 17.98
C PHE A 106 4.76 -1.44 17.64
N ALA A 107 4.14 -2.06 18.64
CA ALA A 107 3.29 -3.23 18.45
C ALA A 107 2.01 -2.89 17.67
N VAL A 108 1.39 -1.73 17.95
CA VAL A 108 0.27 -1.22 17.15
C VAL A 108 0.70 -0.98 15.71
N GLY A 109 1.88 -0.38 15.48
CA GLY A 109 2.41 -0.13 14.14
C GLY A 109 2.69 -1.42 13.35
N ILE A 110 3.41 -2.38 13.94
CA ILE A 110 3.75 -3.65 13.30
C ILE A 110 2.49 -4.50 13.10
N GLY A 111 1.65 -4.62 14.13
CA GLY A 111 0.37 -5.34 14.05
C GLY A 111 -0.53 -4.79 12.95
N PHE A 112 -0.59 -3.47 12.78
CA PHE A 112 -1.32 -2.84 11.68
C PHE A 112 -0.72 -3.23 10.32
N ILE A 113 0.59 -3.12 10.13
CA ILE A 113 1.27 -3.49 8.86
C ILE A 113 1.05 -4.96 8.51
N VAL A 114 1.22 -5.87 9.47
CA VAL A 114 1.07 -7.32 9.28
C VAL A 114 -0.39 -7.70 9.03
N SER A 115 -1.34 -6.97 9.59
CA SER A 115 -2.76 -7.28 9.45
C SER A 115 -3.29 -7.10 8.02
N HIS A 116 -2.79 -6.13 7.25
CA HIS A 116 -3.33 -5.82 5.92
C HIS A 116 -3.26 -7.01 4.95
N PRO A 117 -2.08 -7.65 4.72
CA PRO A 117 -2.04 -8.83 3.84
C PRO A 117 -2.87 -10.01 4.38
N LEU A 118 -2.99 -10.15 5.70
CA LEU A 118 -3.82 -11.21 6.29
C LEU A 118 -5.32 -10.94 6.10
N VAL A 119 -5.76 -9.69 6.17
CA VAL A 119 -7.14 -9.31 5.84
C VAL A 119 -7.42 -9.65 4.39
N LEU A 120 -6.52 -9.29 3.47
CA LEU A 120 -6.66 -9.63 2.05
C LEU A 120 -6.70 -11.14 1.82
N LEU A 121 -5.84 -11.91 2.50
CA LEU A 121 -5.85 -13.37 2.47
C LEU A 121 -7.18 -13.97 2.97
N VAL A 122 -7.78 -13.40 4.02
CA VAL A 122 -9.09 -13.88 4.54
C VAL A 122 -10.21 -13.65 3.52
N PHE A 123 -10.12 -12.59 2.71
CA PHE A 123 -11.13 -12.24 1.70
C PHE A 123 -10.75 -12.66 0.28
N ASP A 124 -9.73 -13.50 0.11
CA ASP A 124 -9.11 -13.79 -1.19
C ASP A 124 -10.13 -14.15 -2.29
N ASP A 125 -11.01 -15.11 -2.01
CA ASP A 125 -12.08 -15.54 -2.94
C ASP A 125 -13.04 -14.39 -3.33
N SER A 126 -13.41 -13.56 -2.36
CA SER A 126 -14.31 -12.41 -2.58
C SER A 126 -13.61 -11.33 -3.41
N LEU A 127 -12.31 -11.14 -3.20
CA LEU A 127 -11.50 -10.20 -3.95
C LEU A 127 -11.30 -10.66 -5.40
N GLU A 128 -11.11 -11.97 -5.64
CA GLU A 128 -11.01 -12.49 -7.02
C GLU A 128 -12.28 -12.25 -7.84
N GLN A 129 -13.45 -12.42 -7.21
CA GLN A 129 -14.74 -12.11 -7.85
C GLN A 129 -14.88 -10.63 -8.17
N GLU A 130 -14.51 -9.74 -7.23
CA GLU A 130 -14.59 -8.30 -7.45
C GLU A 130 -13.57 -7.84 -8.50
N LEU A 131 -12.33 -8.36 -8.49
CA LEU A 131 -11.32 -8.08 -9.53
C LEU A 131 -11.79 -8.52 -10.92
N THR A 132 -12.48 -9.65 -11.02
CA THR A 132 -13.08 -10.11 -12.27
C THR A 132 -14.19 -9.14 -12.73
N THR A 133 -15.01 -8.67 -11.81
CA THR A 133 -16.05 -7.67 -12.10
C THR A 133 -15.43 -6.35 -12.58
N MET A 134 -14.40 -5.85 -11.88
CA MET A 134 -13.64 -4.66 -12.26
C MET A 134 -13.04 -4.79 -13.66
N ARG A 135 -12.47 -5.96 -13.98
CA ARG A 135 -11.93 -6.24 -15.30
C ARG A 135 -13.02 -6.15 -16.37
N ILE A 136 -14.17 -6.80 -16.15
CA ILE A 136 -15.30 -6.78 -17.08
C ILE A 136 -15.83 -5.35 -17.27
N GLU A 137 -15.92 -4.56 -16.20
CA GLU A 137 -16.33 -3.16 -16.26
C GLU A 137 -15.36 -2.34 -17.13
N SER A 138 -14.05 -2.44 -16.92
CA SER A 138 -13.06 -1.74 -17.74
C SER A 138 -13.07 -2.20 -19.20
N GLU A 139 -13.27 -3.49 -19.47
CA GLU A 139 -13.46 -4.01 -20.84
C GLU A 139 -14.73 -3.43 -21.48
N ASN A 140 -15.82 -3.31 -20.71
CA ASN A 140 -17.07 -2.73 -21.18
C ASN A 140 -16.96 -1.23 -21.42
N GLU A 141 -16.23 -0.48 -20.60
CA GLU A 141 -15.93 0.94 -20.84
C GLU A 141 -15.20 1.14 -22.16
N LEU A 142 -14.19 0.32 -22.44
CA LEU A 142 -13.49 0.31 -23.71
C LEU A 142 -14.45 -0.01 -24.86
N ARG A 143 -15.25 -1.08 -24.75
CA ARG A 143 -16.25 -1.45 -25.78
C ARG A 143 -17.24 -0.31 -26.04
N ASN A 144 -17.75 0.33 -24.99
CA ASN A 144 -18.71 1.42 -25.08
C ASN A 144 -18.10 2.67 -25.75
N ALA A 145 -16.83 2.98 -25.47
CA ALA A 145 -16.11 4.07 -26.12
C ALA A 145 -15.98 3.85 -27.63
N TYR A 146 -15.79 2.61 -28.09
CA TYR A 146 -15.82 2.27 -29.52
C TYR A 146 -17.25 2.24 -30.07
N GLN A 147 -18.21 1.71 -29.32
CA GLN A 147 -19.62 1.61 -29.74
C GLN A 147 -20.18 2.99 -30.14
N SER A 148 -19.90 4.02 -29.34
CA SER A 148 -20.30 5.41 -29.66
C SER A 148 -19.75 5.91 -31.01
N LYS A 149 -18.51 5.53 -31.35
CA LYS A 149 -17.90 5.87 -32.66
C LYS A 149 -18.55 5.11 -33.80
N LEU A 150 -18.83 3.80 -33.60
CA LEU A 150 -19.52 2.98 -34.59
C LEU A 150 -20.92 3.52 -34.89
N ASP A 151 -21.66 3.95 -33.86
CA ASP A 151 -23.01 4.50 -34.02
C ASP A 151 -22.99 5.84 -34.75
N THR A 152 -21.95 6.65 -34.57
CA THR A 152 -21.75 7.89 -35.35
C THR A 152 -21.60 7.60 -36.84
N ILE A 153 -20.85 6.54 -37.21
CA ILE A 153 -20.69 6.15 -38.63
C ILE A 153 -22.00 5.59 -39.19
N ARG A 154 -22.73 4.77 -38.42
CA ARG A 154 -24.06 4.26 -38.83
C ARG A 154 -25.04 5.40 -39.10
N GLN A 155 -25.08 6.41 -38.22
CA GLN A 155 -25.92 7.60 -38.43
C GLN A 155 -25.56 8.37 -39.71
N ARG A 156 -24.27 8.43 -40.08
CA ARG A 156 -23.85 9.02 -41.36
C ARG A 156 -24.42 8.22 -42.54
N GLU A 157 -24.32 6.90 -42.53
CA GLU A 157 -24.91 6.04 -43.56
C GLU A 157 -26.43 6.23 -43.68
N ASP A 158 -27.14 6.22 -42.55
CA ASP A 158 -28.59 6.42 -42.54
C ASP A 158 -28.99 7.77 -43.15
N THR A 159 -28.18 8.81 -42.90
CA THR A 159 -28.39 10.14 -43.49
C THR A 159 -28.19 10.10 -45.01
N LEU A 160 -27.15 9.43 -45.52
CA LEU A 160 -26.91 9.29 -46.96
C LEU A 160 -28.06 8.56 -47.67
N VAL A 161 -28.58 7.50 -47.03
CA VAL A 161 -29.74 6.75 -47.54
C VAL A 161 -30.99 7.61 -47.55
N SER A 162 -31.24 8.35 -46.46
CA SER A 162 -32.39 9.26 -46.35
C SER A 162 -32.40 10.34 -47.44
N GLN A 163 -31.26 10.97 -47.72
CA GLN A 163 -31.12 11.99 -48.78
C GLN A 163 -31.49 11.45 -50.18
N VAL A 164 -31.12 10.19 -50.48
CA VAL A 164 -31.48 9.56 -51.76
C VAL A 164 -32.97 9.22 -51.79
N ASN A 165 -33.51 8.69 -50.68
CA ASN A 165 -34.92 8.31 -50.59
C ASN A 165 -35.84 9.52 -50.75
N GLU A 166 -35.53 10.67 -50.14
CA GLU A 166 -36.28 11.91 -50.30
C GLU A 166 -36.39 12.32 -51.78
N LYS A 167 -35.28 12.27 -52.53
CA LYS A 167 -35.26 12.59 -53.97
C LYS A 167 -36.02 11.55 -54.81
N VAL A 168 -35.94 10.27 -54.45
CA VAL A 168 -36.67 9.20 -55.13
C VAL A 168 -38.18 9.34 -54.91
N GLU A 169 -38.61 9.65 -53.69
CA GLU A 169 -40.02 9.91 -53.37
C GLU A 169 -40.55 11.12 -54.14
N TYR A 170 -39.75 12.19 -54.24
CA TYR A 170 -40.10 13.36 -55.05
C TYR A 170 -40.24 13.01 -56.53
N ARG A 171 -39.32 12.21 -57.09
CA ARG A 171 -39.43 11.70 -58.47
C ARG A 171 -40.71 10.88 -58.68
N GLN A 172 -41.03 9.97 -57.77
CA GLN A 172 -42.26 9.17 -57.83
C GLN A 172 -43.52 10.05 -57.75
N CYS A 173 -43.47 11.18 -57.04
CA CYS A 173 -44.53 12.17 -57.07
C CYS A 173 -44.69 12.80 -58.47
N LEU A 174 -43.59 13.25 -59.09
CA LEU A 174 -43.62 13.84 -60.43
C LEU A 174 -44.11 12.85 -61.51
N GLU A 175 -43.71 11.58 -61.42
CA GLU A 175 -44.20 10.51 -62.31
C GLU A 175 -45.74 10.35 -62.20
N ARG A 176 -46.28 10.38 -60.98
CA ARG A 176 -47.74 10.36 -60.76
C ARG A 176 -48.41 11.64 -61.29
N LEU A 177 -47.80 12.80 -61.10
CA LEU A 177 -48.31 14.07 -61.62
C LEU A 177 -48.39 14.07 -63.15
N LEU A 178 -47.37 13.54 -63.83
CA LEU A 178 -47.34 13.40 -65.28
C LEU A 178 -48.47 12.49 -65.80
N LEU A 179 -48.73 11.37 -65.10
CA LEU A 179 -49.85 10.49 -65.45
C LEU A 179 -51.20 11.21 -65.33
N PHE A 180 -51.39 12.04 -64.30
CA PHE A 180 -52.62 12.83 -64.15
C PHE A 180 -52.77 13.86 -65.27
N GLU A 181 -51.69 14.56 -65.64
CA GLU A 181 -51.66 15.49 -66.77
C GLU A 181 -52.06 14.79 -68.08
N MET A 182 -51.46 13.63 -68.38
CA MET A 182 -51.78 12.88 -69.59
C MET A 182 -53.20 12.29 -69.58
N SER A 183 -53.75 12.00 -68.40
CA SER A 183 -55.11 11.49 -68.25
C SER A 183 -56.19 12.58 -68.33
N GLY A 184 -55.81 13.86 -68.15
CA GLY A 184 -56.74 14.99 -68.04
C GLY A 184 -57.42 15.10 -66.67
N LYS A 185 -56.78 14.60 -65.61
CA LYS A 185 -57.31 14.69 -64.24
C LYS A 185 -56.79 15.96 -63.57
N ASP A 186 -57.67 16.91 -63.31
CA ASP A 186 -57.35 18.11 -62.53
C ASP A 186 -57.11 17.75 -61.06
N THR A 187 -55.88 17.99 -60.57
CA THR A 187 -55.47 17.68 -59.20
C THR A 187 -54.18 18.41 -58.83
N THR A 188 -53.97 18.58 -57.53
CA THR A 188 -52.75 19.13 -56.94
C THR A 188 -52.12 18.10 -56.02
N LEU A 189 -50.83 17.84 -56.23
CA LEU A 189 -49.97 17.02 -55.40
C LEU A 189 -48.93 17.90 -54.71
N ALA A 190 -48.21 17.34 -53.72
CA ALA A 190 -47.11 18.04 -53.05
C ALA A 190 -45.99 18.49 -54.01
N CYS A 191 -45.81 17.79 -55.13
CA CYS A 191 -44.85 18.12 -56.18
C CYS A 191 -45.38 19.08 -57.27
N GLY A 192 -46.66 19.49 -57.23
CA GLY A 192 -47.23 20.45 -58.18
C GLY A 192 -48.65 20.14 -58.62
N THR A 193 -49.17 20.94 -59.56
CA THR A 193 -50.56 20.90 -60.05
C THR A 193 -50.64 20.50 -61.52
N SER A 194 -51.67 19.71 -61.86
CA SER A 194 -52.05 19.35 -63.22
C SER A 194 -53.01 20.36 -63.83
N SER A 195 -52.93 20.58 -65.15
CA SER A 195 -53.83 21.48 -65.87
C SER A 195 -55.24 20.91 -66.11
N GLY A 196 -55.43 19.59 -65.91
CA GLY A 196 -56.69 18.91 -66.18
C GLY A 196 -57.02 18.72 -67.68
N ILE A 197 -56.10 19.08 -68.58
CA ILE A 197 -56.34 18.99 -70.02
C ILE A 197 -55.70 17.71 -70.56
N LYS A 198 -56.50 16.81 -71.14
CA LYS A 198 -56.04 15.53 -71.73
C LYS A 198 -55.26 15.74 -73.04
N LYS A 199 -54.05 16.29 -72.95
CA LYS A 199 -53.13 16.48 -74.08
C LYS A 199 -51.68 16.45 -73.61
N TYR A 200 -50.78 16.01 -74.48
CA TYR A 200 -49.35 16.22 -74.29
C TYR A 200 -49.01 17.66 -74.69
N GLY A 201 -49.01 18.56 -73.71
CA GLY A 201 -48.77 20.00 -73.91
C GLY A 201 -47.49 20.51 -73.23
N PRO A 202 -47.28 21.84 -73.21
CA PRO A 202 -46.10 22.46 -72.59
C PRO A 202 -45.85 22.00 -71.14
N ARG A 203 -46.92 21.88 -70.34
CA ARG A 203 -46.84 21.44 -68.96
C ARG A 203 -46.36 19.99 -68.79
N ALA A 204 -46.81 19.08 -69.66
CA ALA A 204 -46.34 17.69 -69.66
C ALA A 204 -44.86 17.60 -70.05
N THR A 205 -44.40 18.46 -70.95
CA THR A 205 -42.97 18.58 -71.31
C THR A 205 -42.15 19.12 -70.14
N GLU A 206 -42.61 20.16 -69.44
CA GLU A 206 -41.94 20.70 -68.23
C GLU A 206 -41.77 19.62 -67.15
N ILE A 207 -42.83 18.89 -66.80
CA ILE A 207 -42.76 17.82 -65.79
C ILE A 207 -41.77 16.73 -66.24
N LYS A 208 -41.75 16.39 -67.53
CA LYS A 208 -40.82 15.41 -68.08
C LYS A 208 -39.36 15.89 -68.00
N GLU A 209 -39.10 17.15 -68.31
CA GLU A 209 -37.77 17.78 -68.17
C GLU A 209 -37.32 17.79 -66.69
N GLU A 210 -38.24 18.09 -65.76
CA GLU A 210 -37.98 18.04 -64.32
C GLU A 210 -37.66 16.61 -63.84
N ILE A 211 -38.37 15.59 -64.34
CA ILE A 211 -38.06 14.17 -64.07
C ILE A 211 -36.67 13.79 -64.62
N VAL A 212 -36.27 14.32 -65.78
CA VAL A 212 -34.92 14.08 -66.31
C VAL A 212 -33.86 14.76 -65.43
N GLY A 213 -34.11 16.00 -65.00
CA GLY A 213 -33.25 16.73 -64.07
C GLY A 213 -33.07 15.99 -62.74
N ILE A 214 -34.17 15.58 -62.10
CA ILE A 214 -34.11 14.89 -60.81
C ILE A 214 -33.44 13.51 -60.93
N ASN A 215 -33.60 12.81 -62.06
CA ASN A 215 -32.89 11.55 -62.29
C ASN A 215 -31.37 11.77 -62.36
N LYS A 216 -30.93 12.86 -63.02
CA LYS A 216 -29.52 13.25 -63.04
C LYS A 216 -29.02 13.55 -61.62
N ASP A 217 -29.78 14.30 -60.84
CA ASP A 217 -29.45 14.60 -59.44
C ASP A 217 -29.35 13.35 -58.58
N ILE A 218 -30.31 12.42 -58.72
CA ILE A 218 -30.29 11.12 -58.02
C ILE A 218 -29.03 10.32 -58.41
N THR A 219 -28.66 10.29 -59.69
CA THR A 219 -27.45 9.58 -60.12
C THR A 219 -26.18 10.20 -59.54
N MET A 220 -26.03 11.52 -59.61
CA MET A 220 -24.88 12.23 -59.04
C MET A 220 -24.81 12.04 -57.51
N LEU A 221 -25.95 12.13 -56.82
CA LEU A 221 -26.02 11.94 -55.37
C LEU A 221 -25.68 10.50 -54.97
N ARG A 222 -26.11 9.50 -55.75
CA ARG A 222 -25.75 8.10 -55.51
C ARG A 222 -24.26 7.85 -55.72
N GLU A 223 -23.65 8.44 -56.74
CA GLU A 223 -22.20 8.35 -56.98
C GLU A 223 -21.41 8.98 -55.82
N GLN A 224 -21.81 10.17 -55.38
CA GLN A 224 -21.21 10.83 -54.22
C GLN A 224 -21.36 10.00 -52.94
N ASN A 225 -22.57 9.50 -52.67
CA ASN A 225 -22.85 8.69 -51.48
C ASN A 225 -22.12 7.34 -51.53
N ALA A 226 -21.91 6.74 -52.71
CA ALA A 226 -21.14 5.50 -52.85
C ALA A 226 -19.66 5.71 -52.46
N ILE A 227 -19.07 6.84 -52.83
CA ILE A 227 -17.69 7.20 -52.43
C ILE A 227 -17.61 7.36 -50.90
N ILE A 228 -18.54 8.11 -50.31
CA ILE A 228 -18.58 8.32 -48.86
C ILE A 228 -18.83 7.01 -48.12
N SER A 229 -19.75 6.18 -48.61
CA SER A 229 -20.08 4.88 -48.01
C SER A 229 -18.89 3.93 -48.04
N THR A 230 -18.13 3.91 -49.15
CA THR A 230 -16.87 3.15 -49.21
C THR A 230 -15.87 3.62 -48.15
N LYS A 231 -15.72 4.94 -47.96
CA LYS A 231 -14.85 5.50 -46.93
C LYS A 231 -15.33 5.16 -45.51
N ASN A 232 -16.62 5.26 -45.24
CA ASN A 232 -17.22 4.91 -43.96
C ASN A 232 -17.07 3.40 -43.67
N GLN A 233 -17.21 2.53 -44.66
CA GLN A 233 -16.97 1.09 -44.51
C GLN A 233 -15.49 0.79 -44.19
N GLN A 234 -14.56 1.49 -44.83
CA GLN A 234 -13.14 1.38 -44.50
C GLN A 234 -12.87 1.82 -43.05
N GLU A 235 -13.38 2.99 -42.64
CA GLU A 235 -13.25 3.49 -41.26
C GLU A 235 -13.87 2.52 -40.25
N LEU A 236 -15.03 1.93 -40.56
CA LEU A 236 -15.69 0.92 -39.74
C LEU A 236 -14.81 -0.31 -39.53
N THR A 237 -14.27 -0.87 -40.62
CA THR A 237 -13.39 -2.05 -40.54
C THR A 237 -12.11 -1.75 -39.73
N GLN A 238 -11.54 -0.55 -39.89
CA GLN A 238 -10.37 -0.12 -39.12
C GLN A 238 -10.69 0.04 -37.63
N LEU A 239 -11.82 0.65 -37.29
CA LEU A 239 -12.23 0.82 -35.90
C LEU A 239 -12.54 -0.52 -35.21
N LEU A 240 -13.16 -1.46 -35.92
CA LEU A 240 -13.39 -2.81 -35.40
C LEU A 240 -12.06 -3.54 -35.17
N ALA A 241 -11.14 -3.48 -36.13
CA ALA A 241 -9.82 -4.06 -35.98
C ALA A 241 -9.01 -3.44 -34.83
N ASP A 242 -9.04 -2.10 -34.67
CA ASP A 242 -8.38 -1.41 -33.56
C ASP A 242 -9.00 -1.75 -32.20
N ARG A 243 -10.34 -1.83 -32.13
CA ARG A 243 -11.05 -2.29 -30.92
C ARG A 243 -10.61 -3.69 -30.53
N ASP A 244 -10.63 -4.62 -31.48
CA ASP A 244 -10.32 -6.03 -31.22
C ASP A 244 -8.85 -6.20 -30.82
N LYS A 245 -7.94 -5.43 -31.44
CA LYS A 245 -6.53 -5.36 -31.05
C LYS A 245 -6.36 -4.83 -29.62
N LYS A 246 -6.98 -3.69 -29.28
CA LYS A 246 -6.87 -3.12 -27.93
C LYS A 246 -7.49 -4.00 -26.86
N LEU A 247 -8.57 -4.70 -27.18
CA LEU A 247 -9.20 -5.66 -26.27
C LEU A 247 -8.31 -6.90 -26.08
N ALA A 248 -7.64 -7.37 -27.13
CA ALA A 248 -6.69 -8.47 -27.04
C ALA A 248 -5.42 -8.11 -26.24
N GLU A 249 -4.96 -6.86 -26.35
CA GLU A 249 -3.82 -6.32 -25.59
C GLU A 249 -4.22 -5.84 -24.18
N PHE A 250 -5.50 -5.83 -23.84
CA PHE A 250 -5.98 -5.31 -22.56
C PHE A 250 -5.52 -6.21 -21.40
N THR A 251 -4.63 -5.67 -20.57
CA THR A 251 -4.16 -6.34 -19.34
C THR A 251 -4.72 -5.63 -18.12
N PHE A 252 -5.39 -6.38 -17.26
CA PHE A 252 -5.84 -5.90 -15.95
C PHE A 252 -4.86 -6.36 -14.87
N SER A 253 -4.36 -5.43 -14.06
CA SER A 253 -3.44 -5.75 -12.97
C SER A 253 -4.20 -6.35 -11.78
N THR A 254 -3.73 -7.48 -11.26
CA THR A 254 -4.28 -8.18 -10.08
C THR A 254 -3.35 -8.11 -8.87
N ASN A 255 -2.38 -7.19 -8.92
CA ASN A 255 -1.36 -7.03 -7.87
C ASN A 255 -1.97 -6.55 -6.54
N TYR A 256 -1.16 -6.50 -5.49
CA TYR A 256 -1.54 -6.04 -4.15
C TYR A 256 -2.43 -4.78 -4.13
N LEU A 257 -2.05 -3.74 -4.89
CA LEU A 257 -2.82 -2.50 -4.97
C LEU A 257 -4.22 -2.70 -5.56
N ALA A 258 -4.36 -3.54 -6.60
CA ALA A 258 -5.65 -3.84 -7.18
C ALA A 258 -6.55 -4.59 -6.18
N ARG A 259 -5.97 -5.49 -5.38
CA ARG A 259 -6.66 -6.18 -4.29
C ARG A 259 -7.13 -5.23 -3.19
N GLU A 260 -6.33 -4.23 -2.83
CA GLU A 260 -6.74 -3.18 -1.87
C GLU A 260 -7.91 -2.34 -2.41
N ILE A 261 -7.89 -1.97 -3.70
CA ILE A 261 -8.99 -1.25 -4.35
C ILE A 261 -10.25 -2.13 -4.39
N ALA A 262 -10.11 -3.42 -4.70
CA ALA A 262 -11.21 -4.37 -4.70
C ALA A 262 -11.81 -4.52 -3.29
N LEU A 263 -10.98 -4.57 -2.24
CA LEU A 263 -11.44 -4.57 -0.85
C LEU A 263 -12.26 -3.32 -0.53
N GLN A 264 -11.77 -2.13 -0.92
CA GLN A 264 -12.49 -0.87 -0.72
C GLN A 264 -13.85 -0.85 -1.45
N ARG A 265 -13.92 -1.42 -2.65
CA ARG A 265 -15.20 -1.57 -3.37
C ARG A 265 -16.17 -2.50 -2.63
N LEU A 266 -15.69 -3.65 -2.14
CA LEU A 266 -16.51 -4.57 -1.34
C LEU A 266 -17.03 -3.89 -0.06
N GLU A 267 -16.22 -3.08 0.62
CA GLU A 267 -16.62 -2.30 1.79
C GLU A 267 -17.74 -1.28 1.47
N SER A 268 -17.70 -0.69 0.27
CA SER A 268 -18.67 0.32 -0.16
C SER A 268 -20.01 -0.25 -0.64
N ARG A 269 -20.11 -1.57 -0.85
CA ARG A 269 -21.27 -2.23 -1.47
C ARG A 269 -22.32 -2.68 -0.45
N PRO A 270 -23.55 -2.10 -0.42
CA PRO A 270 -24.63 -2.61 0.44
C PRO A 270 -25.21 -3.92 -0.12
N PRO A 271 -25.71 -4.86 0.73
CA PRO A 271 -25.82 -4.80 2.20
C PRO A 271 -24.57 -5.34 2.94
N SER A 272 -23.71 -6.11 2.26
CA SER A 272 -22.61 -6.87 2.87
C SER A 272 -21.41 -6.01 3.28
N GLY A 273 -21.25 -4.80 2.72
CA GLY A 273 -20.08 -3.95 2.96
C GLY A 273 -19.85 -3.56 4.42
N LYS A 274 -20.93 -3.43 5.21
CA LYS A 274 -20.81 -3.22 6.66
C LYS A 274 -20.14 -4.40 7.37
N VAL A 275 -20.45 -5.63 6.95
CA VAL A 275 -19.86 -6.85 7.51
C VAL A 275 -18.38 -6.91 7.16
N VAL A 276 -18.02 -6.64 5.90
CA VAL A 276 -16.62 -6.61 5.45
C VAL A 276 -15.80 -5.61 6.27
N LEU A 277 -16.32 -4.39 6.46
CA LEU A 277 -15.65 -3.35 7.25
C LEU A 277 -15.48 -3.76 8.72
N GLN A 278 -16.53 -4.33 9.34
CA GLN A 278 -16.47 -4.82 10.71
C GLN A 278 -15.45 -5.95 10.86
N THR A 279 -15.44 -6.91 9.95
CA THR A 279 -14.47 -8.02 9.95
C THR A 279 -13.06 -7.51 9.72
N LYS A 280 -12.82 -6.56 8.81
CA LYS A 280 -11.51 -5.93 8.61
C LYS A 280 -10.98 -5.33 9.91
N TRP A 281 -11.76 -4.46 10.55
CA TRP A 281 -11.33 -3.83 11.80
C TRP A 281 -11.18 -4.82 12.95
N PHE A 282 -12.06 -5.82 13.03
CA PHE A 282 -11.93 -6.92 13.98
C PHE A 282 -10.60 -7.66 13.81
N LEU A 283 -10.22 -8.01 12.57
CA LEU A 283 -8.97 -8.69 12.28
C LEU A 283 -7.75 -7.80 12.58
N ILE A 284 -7.78 -6.52 12.20
CA ILE A 284 -6.70 -5.57 12.52
C ILE A 284 -6.49 -5.50 14.03
N LEU A 285 -7.57 -5.29 14.80
CA LEU A 285 -7.51 -5.23 16.26
C LEU A 285 -7.07 -6.56 16.88
N PHE A 286 -7.49 -7.68 16.30
CA PHE A 286 -7.09 -9.01 16.73
C PHE A 286 -5.59 -9.24 16.55
N PHE A 287 -5.02 -8.88 15.40
CA PHE A 287 -3.58 -9.03 15.14
C PHE A 287 -2.74 -8.11 16.03
N ILE A 288 -3.18 -6.87 16.23
CA ILE A 288 -2.56 -5.96 17.19
C ILE A 288 -2.62 -6.56 18.60
N PHE A 289 -3.76 -7.11 19.02
CA PHE A 289 -3.90 -7.75 20.31
C PHE A 289 -2.91 -8.91 20.48
N VAL A 290 -2.82 -9.81 19.48
CA VAL A 290 -1.89 -10.94 19.47
C VAL A 290 -0.43 -10.49 19.57
N ASP A 291 -0.05 -9.39 18.92
CA ASP A 291 1.31 -8.85 18.95
C ASP A 291 1.68 -8.25 20.33
N ILE A 292 0.69 -7.71 21.06
CA ILE A 292 0.89 -7.14 22.39
C ILE A 292 0.89 -8.26 23.47
N LEU A 293 0.33 -9.45 23.20
CA LEU A 293 0.23 -10.55 24.17
C LEU A 293 1.54 -10.91 24.90
N PRO A 294 2.70 -11.07 24.23
CA PRO A 294 3.93 -11.46 24.92
C PRO A 294 4.30 -10.47 26.03
N VAL A 295 4.11 -9.18 25.78
CA VAL A 295 4.47 -8.11 26.72
C VAL A 295 3.41 -7.96 27.80
N THR A 296 2.12 -8.00 27.47
CA THR A 296 1.05 -7.89 28.47
C THR A 296 1.13 -9.01 29.49
N PHE A 297 1.33 -10.26 29.05
CA PHE A 297 1.50 -11.39 29.94
C PHE A 297 2.78 -11.27 30.77
N LYS A 298 3.87 -10.76 30.18
CA LYS A 298 5.08 -10.47 30.95
C LYS A 298 4.84 -9.41 32.02
N VAL A 299 4.08 -8.35 31.77
CA VAL A 299 3.76 -7.30 32.76
C VAL A 299 2.81 -7.79 33.86
N VAL A 300 1.75 -8.53 33.51
CA VAL A 300 0.68 -8.93 34.42
C VAL A 300 1.12 -10.01 35.42
N THR A 301 2.04 -10.87 35.00
CA THR A 301 2.57 -11.93 35.87
C THR A 301 3.30 -11.34 37.08
N LYS A 302 3.21 -12.01 38.23
CA LYS A 302 3.83 -11.52 39.47
C LYS A 302 5.37 -11.49 39.37
N TYR A 303 5.96 -10.59 40.15
CA TYR A 303 7.40 -10.51 40.38
C TYR A 303 7.90 -11.81 41.04
N GLY A 304 8.73 -12.57 40.34
CA GLY A 304 9.10 -13.94 40.67
C GLY A 304 10.53 -14.10 41.22
N GLU A 305 10.95 -15.35 41.41
CA GLU A 305 12.30 -15.68 41.88
C GLU A 305 13.37 -15.24 40.88
N TYR A 306 13.11 -15.45 39.59
CA TYR A 306 13.97 -15.00 38.50
C TYR A 306 14.20 -13.49 38.54
N ASP A 307 13.11 -12.72 38.69
CA ASP A 307 13.17 -11.26 38.68
C ASP A 307 13.97 -10.72 39.89
N ARG A 308 13.84 -11.36 41.06
CA ARG A 308 14.62 -11.04 42.27
C ARG A 308 16.11 -11.29 42.09
N ARG A 309 16.48 -12.43 41.52
CA ARG A 309 17.88 -12.79 41.30
C ARG A 309 18.53 -11.85 40.29
N LEU A 310 17.83 -11.54 39.21
CA LEU A 310 18.28 -10.59 38.19
C LEU A 310 18.48 -9.18 38.79
N ALA A 311 17.52 -8.69 39.59
CA ALA A 311 17.64 -7.40 40.26
C ALA A 311 18.84 -7.35 41.23
N LYS A 312 19.13 -8.46 41.92
CA LYS A 312 20.29 -8.54 42.81
C LYS A 312 21.62 -8.53 42.04
N GLU A 313 21.70 -9.24 40.91
CA GLU A 313 22.88 -9.17 40.04
C GLU A 313 23.10 -7.76 39.48
N ASP A 314 22.02 -7.11 39.04
CA ASP A 314 22.05 -5.72 38.59
C ASP A 314 22.53 -4.77 39.70
N GLU A 315 22.03 -4.94 40.94
CA GLU A 315 22.44 -4.13 42.08
C GLU A 315 23.93 -4.29 42.39
N VAL A 316 24.43 -5.53 42.38
CA VAL A 316 25.85 -5.83 42.60
C VAL A 316 26.71 -5.16 41.52
N ILE A 317 26.32 -5.25 40.24
CA ILE A 317 27.02 -4.60 39.13
C ILE A 317 27.05 -3.07 39.32
N ILE A 318 25.93 -2.45 39.69
CA ILE A 318 25.84 -1.00 39.94
C ILE A 318 26.77 -0.60 41.09
N GLN A 319 26.78 -1.36 42.19
CA GLN A 319 27.65 -1.09 43.33
C GLN A 319 29.14 -1.18 42.96
N PHE A 320 29.55 -2.22 42.20
CA PHE A 320 30.92 -2.34 41.70
C PHE A 320 31.30 -1.19 40.76
N THR A 321 30.39 -0.79 39.87
CA THR A 321 30.62 0.31 38.92
C THR A 321 30.85 1.62 39.66
N HIS A 322 29.98 1.95 40.62
CA HIS A 322 30.14 3.15 41.45
C HIS A 322 31.40 3.12 42.33
N ALA A 323 31.80 1.95 42.83
CA ALA A 323 33.06 1.81 43.57
C ALA A 323 34.27 2.12 42.67
N HIS A 324 34.26 1.59 41.44
CA HIS A 324 35.32 1.85 40.46
C HIS A 324 35.39 3.32 40.03
N GLU A 325 34.24 3.95 39.77
CA GLU A 325 34.16 5.39 39.47
C GLU A 325 34.75 6.23 40.60
N ARG A 326 34.42 5.92 41.87
CA ARG A 326 34.98 6.63 43.03
C ARG A 326 36.49 6.52 43.12
N GLU A 327 37.03 5.32 42.89
CA GLU A 327 38.48 5.09 42.90
C GLU A 327 39.18 5.88 41.78
N GLN A 328 38.60 5.90 40.58
CA GLN A 328 39.07 6.72 39.45
C GLN A 328 39.05 8.22 39.78
N HIS A 329 37.94 8.72 40.33
CA HIS A 329 37.82 10.12 40.76
C HIS A 329 38.84 10.48 41.83
N GLU A 330 39.13 9.59 42.77
CA GLU A 330 40.13 9.83 43.81
C GLU A 330 41.55 9.90 43.22
N LYS A 331 41.89 9.02 42.28
CA LYS A 331 43.19 9.04 41.56
C LYS A 331 43.37 10.33 40.77
N VAL A 332 42.35 10.77 40.03
CA VAL A 332 42.38 12.04 39.28
C VAL A 332 42.50 13.22 40.24
N ARG A 333 41.75 13.22 41.35
CA ARG A 333 41.84 14.28 42.36
C ARG A 333 43.24 14.37 42.97
N LYS A 334 43.86 13.23 43.32
CA LYS A 334 45.24 13.18 43.83
C LYS A 334 46.23 13.71 42.79
N SER A 335 46.15 13.26 41.54
CA SER A 335 47.01 13.74 40.46
C SER A 335 46.85 15.25 40.19
N TYR A 336 45.63 15.77 40.27
CA TYR A 336 45.38 17.21 40.13
C TYR A 336 45.97 18.01 41.29
N ILE A 337 45.82 17.53 42.52
CA ILE A 337 46.42 18.16 43.70
C ILE A 337 47.95 18.15 43.59
N ASP A 338 48.55 17.03 43.18
CA ASP A 338 50.00 16.91 42.96
C ASP A 338 50.48 17.88 41.88
N HIS A 339 49.76 18.00 40.76
CA HIS A 339 50.11 18.96 39.71
C HIS A 339 49.99 20.40 40.20
N LEU A 340 48.96 20.73 40.98
CA LEU A 340 48.75 22.07 41.52
C LEU A 340 49.79 22.42 42.59
N ALA A 341 50.17 21.45 43.42
CA ALA A 341 51.28 21.57 44.35
C ALA A 341 52.60 21.81 43.61
N THR A 342 52.89 21.00 42.58
CA THR A 342 54.09 21.16 41.74
C THR A 342 54.16 22.53 41.07
N HIS A 343 53.04 22.99 40.50
CA HIS A 343 52.96 24.32 39.87
C HIS A 343 53.19 25.45 40.89
N ARG A 344 52.65 25.32 42.10
CA ARG A 344 52.82 26.31 43.17
C ARG A 344 54.26 26.33 43.69
N ILE A 345 54.90 25.16 43.80
CA ILE A 345 56.34 25.06 44.13
C ILE A 345 57.16 25.79 43.06
N HIS A 346 56.91 25.52 41.77
CA HIS A 346 57.60 26.19 40.67
C HIS A 346 57.41 27.71 40.67
N GLN A 347 56.21 28.21 40.97
CA GLN A 347 55.97 29.67 41.10
C GLN A 347 56.72 30.29 42.27
N ILE A 348 56.82 29.59 43.40
CA ILE A 348 57.59 30.06 44.55
C ILE A 348 59.09 30.09 44.20
N GLU A 349 59.61 29.04 43.56
CA GLU A 349 60.99 28.98 43.09
C GLU A 349 61.32 30.10 42.09
N SER A 350 60.43 30.37 41.12
CA SER A 350 60.63 31.46 40.15
C SER A 350 60.62 32.83 40.83
N ASN A 351 59.68 33.06 41.74
CA ASN A 351 59.61 34.33 42.47
C ASN A 351 60.86 34.55 43.34
N ILE A 352 61.38 33.51 44.00
CA ILE A 352 62.63 33.60 44.77
C ILE A 352 63.82 33.91 43.84
N ARG A 353 63.84 33.32 42.63
CA ARG A 353 64.89 33.57 41.63
C ARG A 353 64.93 35.02 41.14
N ASP A 354 63.76 35.65 41.00
CA ASP A 354 63.64 37.02 40.51
C ASP A 354 63.91 38.07 41.60
N THR A 355 63.90 37.70 42.89
CA THR A 355 63.97 38.66 44.00
C THR A 355 65.40 38.87 44.56
N ASP A 356 66.32 37.91 44.46
CA ASP A 356 67.68 38.05 44.99
C ASP A 356 68.74 37.32 44.13
N GLY A 357 69.61 38.09 43.45
CA GLY A 357 70.66 37.57 42.57
C GLY A 357 71.94 37.08 43.27
N GLU A 358 72.10 37.29 44.57
CA GLU A 358 73.36 36.97 45.28
C GLU A 358 73.27 35.91 46.38
N ASP A 359 72.08 35.42 46.78
CA ASP A 359 71.97 34.35 47.80
C ASP A 359 70.86 33.32 47.55
N TYR A 360 70.53 33.09 46.27
CA TYR A 360 69.52 32.14 45.83
C TYR A 360 69.76 30.71 46.36
N ASP A 361 71.01 30.23 46.28
CA ASP A 361 71.36 28.86 46.66
C ASP A 361 71.27 28.60 48.18
N ALA A 362 71.51 29.60 49.03
CA ALA A 362 71.41 29.44 50.48
C ALA A 362 69.95 29.47 50.96
N LEU A 363 69.11 30.32 50.36
CA LEU A 363 67.67 30.39 50.63
C LEU A 363 66.94 29.12 50.19
N LEU A 364 67.24 28.60 48.99
CA LEU A 364 66.66 27.34 48.52
C LEU A 364 67.02 26.17 49.43
N LYS A 365 68.27 26.11 49.92
CA LYS A 365 68.72 25.04 50.82
C LYS A 365 68.03 25.07 52.20
N LYS A 366 67.59 26.25 52.67
CA LYS A 366 66.82 26.42 53.91
C LYS A 366 65.33 26.05 53.77
N ILE A 367 64.74 26.28 52.60
CA ILE A 367 63.29 26.10 52.36
C ILE A 367 62.98 24.70 51.79
N LYS A 368 63.93 24.05 51.11
CA LYS A 368 63.81 22.69 50.56
C LYS A 368 63.25 21.62 51.53
N PRO A 369 63.56 21.62 52.85
CA PRO A 369 62.96 20.68 53.81
C PRO A 369 61.47 20.90 54.06
N TYR A 370 60.93 22.08 53.74
CA TYR A 370 59.52 22.45 53.92
C TYR A 370 58.69 22.32 52.63
N LEU A 371 59.34 22.02 51.50
CA LEU A 371 58.71 21.82 50.18
C LEU A 371 58.56 20.33 49.81
N GLN A 372 59.19 19.42 50.57
CA GLN A 372 58.96 17.97 50.54
C GLN A 372 57.90 17.61 51.59
#